data_AF-A0A3N5RXJ1-F1
#
_entry.id   AF-A0A3N5RXJ1-F1
#
_cell.length_a   1.000
_cell.length_b   1.000
_cell.length_c   1.000
_cell.angle_alpha   90.00
_cell.angle_beta   90.00
_cell.angle_gamma   90.00
#
_symmetry.space_group_name_H-M   'P 1'
#
loop_
_entity.id
_entity.type
_entity.pdbx_description
1 polymer ?
#
loop_
_entity_poly.entity_id
_entity_poly.type
_entity_poly.pdbx_seq_one_letter_code
_entity_poly.pdbx_strand_id
1 'polypeptide(L)'
;MARALKVSPSYLCKIEKGIQEPTDKFKQACARFLNSSVAVVFPQSVDREKMKNINRSFKNKLWSVRKEKRIKQYELAKQLRCSPSYLSKVEKGLQEPTRQFKTTCAKILKTRESELFS
;
A
#
# COMPACT_ATOMS: atom_id res chain seq x y z
N MET A 1 -21.27 -7.43 -3.42
CA MET A 1 -21.59 -5.98 -3.50
C MET A 1 -22.53 -5.63 -4.64
N ALA A 2 -22.22 -5.97 -5.90
CA ALA A 2 -23.07 -5.64 -7.06
C ALA A 2 -24.56 -6.04 -6.94
N ARG A 3 -24.83 -7.29 -6.52
CA ARG A 3 -26.21 -7.77 -6.26
C ARG A 3 -26.93 -7.00 -5.15
N ALA A 4 -26.23 -6.66 -4.07
CA ALA A 4 -26.79 -5.93 -2.93
C ALA A 4 -27.11 -4.46 -3.27
N LEU A 5 -26.35 -3.88 -4.20
CA LEU A 5 -26.55 -2.52 -4.70
C LEU A 5 -27.47 -2.45 -5.92
N LYS A 6 -28.05 -3.58 -6.37
CA LYS A 6 -28.86 -3.70 -7.59
C LYS A 6 -28.19 -3.11 -8.83
N VAL A 7 -26.86 -3.25 -8.95
CA VAL A 7 -26.10 -2.83 -10.14
C VAL A 7 -25.55 -4.03 -10.89
N SER A 8 -25.26 -3.85 -12.18
CA SER A 8 -24.60 -4.89 -12.95
C SER A 8 -23.15 -5.08 -12.46
N PRO A 9 -22.64 -6.33 -12.43
CA PRO A 9 -21.24 -6.59 -12.06
C PRO A 9 -20.25 -5.83 -12.94
N SER A 10 -20.56 -5.68 -14.22
CA SER A 10 -19.74 -4.92 -15.19
C SER A 10 -19.68 -3.43 -14.86
N TYR A 11 -20.79 -2.84 -14.37
CA TYR A 11 -20.82 -1.44 -13.95
C TYR A 11 -20.03 -1.21 -12.66
N LEU A 12 -20.18 -2.09 -11.67
CA LEU A 12 -19.38 -2.05 -10.44
C LEU A 12 -17.87 -2.15 -10.74
N CYS A 13 -17.47 -3.07 -11.63
CA CYS A 13 -16.08 -3.25 -12.04
C CYS A 13 -15.48 -1.98 -12.69
N LYS A 14 -16.26 -1.25 -13.50
CA LYS A 14 -15.80 0.02 -14.08
C LYS A 14 -15.57 1.10 -13.03
N ILE A 15 -16.45 1.16 -12.02
CA ILE A 15 -16.31 2.09 -10.89
C ILE A 15 -15.10 1.72 -10.02
N GLU A 16 -14.93 0.44 -9.69
CA GLU A 16 -13.78 -0.04 -8.88
C GLU A 16 -12.44 0.21 -9.57
N LYS A 17 -12.40 0.13 -10.90
CA LYS A 17 -11.21 0.45 -11.70
C LYS A 17 -11.01 1.95 -11.93
N GLY A 18 -11.94 2.80 -11.49
CA GLY A 18 -11.89 4.25 -11.73
C GLY A 18 -12.10 4.66 -13.18
N ILE A 19 -12.63 3.76 -14.03
CA ILE A 19 -12.90 4.02 -15.45
C ILE A 19 -14.17 4.87 -15.59
N GLN A 20 -15.11 4.73 -14.65
CA GLN A 20 -16.40 5.40 -14.68
C GLN A 20 -16.72 6.00 -13.31
N GLU A 21 -17.13 7.26 -13.28
CA GLU A 21 -17.53 7.92 -12.04
C GLU A 21 -18.88 7.40 -11.53
N PRO A 22 -18.99 7.08 -10.22
CA PRO A 22 -20.23 6.63 -9.63
C PRO A 22 -21.25 7.76 -9.55
N THR A 23 -22.49 7.48 -9.97
CA THR A 23 -23.63 8.40 -9.81
C THR A 23 -23.96 8.63 -8.32
N ASP A 24 -24.56 9.77 -7.99
CA ASP A 24 -24.92 10.11 -6.60
C ASP A 24 -25.81 9.04 -5.93
N LYS A 25 -26.80 8.50 -6.67
CA LYS A 25 -27.63 7.37 -6.24
C LYS A 25 -26.81 6.13 -5.85
N PHE A 26 -25.73 5.85 -6.56
CA PHE A 26 -24.83 4.73 -6.26
C PHE A 26 -24.02 5.00 -5.00
N LYS A 27 -23.51 6.24 -4.83
CA LYS A 27 -22.77 6.65 -3.64
C LYS A 27 -23.63 6.49 -2.38
N GLN A 28 -24.89 6.92 -2.45
CA GLN A 28 -25.85 6.80 -1.35
C GLN A 28 -26.24 5.34 -1.06
N ALA A 29 -26.41 4.50 -2.09
CA ALA A 29 -26.66 3.07 -1.91
C ALA A 29 -25.47 2.35 -1.23
N CYS A 30 -24.25 2.67 -1.63
CA CYS A 30 -23.02 2.16 -1.03
C CYS A 30 -22.87 2.60 0.44
N ALA A 31 -23.14 3.87 0.74
CA ALA A 31 -23.13 4.40 2.10
C ALA A 31 -24.12 3.65 3.02
N ARG A 32 -25.36 3.45 2.55
CA ARG A 32 -26.37 2.67 3.27
C ARG A 32 -25.95 1.21 3.46
N PHE A 33 -25.38 0.58 2.43
CA PHE A 33 -24.92 -0.81 2.50
C PHE A 33 -23.75 -0.99 3.49
N LEU A 34 -22.83 -0.02 3.56
CA LEU A 34 -21.67 -0.03 4.44
C LEU A 34 -21.95 0.59 5.81
N ASN A 35 -23.20 0.97 6.09
CA ASN A 35 -23.64 1.66 7.31
C ASN A 35 -22.72 2.84 7.69
N SER A 36 -22.25 3.59 6.68
CA SER A 36 -21.23 4.63 6.80
C SER A 36 -21.62 5.85 5.96
N SER A 37 -21.15 7.05 6.32
CA SER A 37 -21.46 8.28 5.58
C SER A 37 -20.86 8.28 4.17
N VAL A 38 -21.55 8.90 3.19
CA VAL A 38 -21.09 9.03 1.79
C VAL A 38 -19.70 9.68 1.71
N ALA A 39 -19.40 10.63 2.59
CA ALA A 39 -18.11 11.30 2.66
C ALA A 39 -16.96 10.38 3.12
N VAL A 40 -17.27 9.32 3.87
CA VAL A 40 -16.29 8.33 4.34
C VAL A 40 -16.05 7.27 3.26
N VAL A 41 -17.11 6.83 2.59
CA VAL A 41 -17.04 5.81 1.54
C VAL A 41 -16.45 6.37 0.24
N PHE A 42 -16.80 7.62 -0.09
CA PHE A 42 -16.32 8.34 -1.27
C PHE A 42 -15.71 9.69 -0.85
N PRO A 43 -14.51 9.70 -0.26
CA PRO A 43 -13.82 10.96 0.05
C PRO A 43 -13.59 11.75 -1.25
N GLN A 44 -14.20 12.94 -1.36
CA GLN A 44 -14.09 13.80 -2.55
C GLN A 44 -12.68 14.35 -2.75
N SER A 45 -11.94 14.50 -1.66
CA SER A 45 -10.51 14.66 -1.65
C SER A 45 -9.92 13.41 -1.01
N VAL A 46 -9.32 12.55 -1.83
CA VAL A 46 -8.14 11.86 -1.32
C VAL A 46 -7.19 12.98 -0.94
N ASP A 47 -7.05 13.25 0.36
CA ASP A 47 -6.02 14.15 0.87
C ASP A 47 -4.71 13.66 0.27
N ARG A 48 -4.27 14.31 -0.82
CA ARG A 48 -2.99 14.00 -1.43
C ARG A 48 -1.89 14.20 -0.40
N GLU A 49 -2.13 15.00 0.64
CA GLU A 49 -1.28 15.10 1.82
C GLU A 49 -1.20 13.82 2.64
N LYS A 50 -2.30 13.10 2.92
CA LYS A 50 -2.21 11.77 3.56
C LYS A 50 -1.42 10.82 2.69
N MET A 51 -1.71 10.75 1.38
CA MET A 51 -0.99 9.88 0.43
C MET A 51 0.49 10.28 0.26
N LYS A 52 0.80 11.59 0.24
CA LYS A 52 2.17 12.13 0.23
C LYS A 52 2.88 11.87 1.55
N ASN A 53 2.19 11.85 2.69
CA ASN A 53 2.77 11.49 3.98
C ASN A 53 3.07 9.99 4.06
N ILE A 54 2.27 9.11 3.44
CA ILE A 54 2.65 7.69 3.29
C ILE A 54 3.93 7.58 2.44
N ASN A 55 4.00 8.32 1.31
CA ASN A 55 5.19 8.31 0.44
C ASN A 55 6.41 9.01 1.06
N ARG A 56 6.23 10.04 1.90
CA ARG A 56 7.29 10.66 2.73
C ARG A 56 7.71 9.78 3.90
N SER A 57 6.84 8.87 4.37
CA SER A 57 7.15 7.95 5.47
C SER A 57 8.11 6.85 5.04
N PHE A 58 8.17 6.50 3.75
CA PHE A 58 9.19 5.58 3.25
C PHE A 58 10.52 6.34 3.12
N LYS A 59 11.21 6.52 4.26
CA LYS A 59 12.61 6.97 4.32
C LYS A 59 13.58 6.08 3.53
N ASN A 60 13.14 4.95 2.98
CA ASN A 60 13.99 4.04 2.24
C ASN A 60 13.26 3.49 1.01
N LYS A 61 14.05 3.15 -0.01
CA LYS A 61 13.57 2.53 -1.26
C LYS A 61 13.46 1.01 -1.15
N LEU A 62 13.67 0.45 0.05
CA LEU A 62 13.70 -0.99 0.30
C LEU A 62 12.42 -1.69 -0.17
N TRP A 63 11.27 -1.10 0.15
CA TRP A 63 9.97 -1.64 -0.27
C TRP A 63 9.83 -1.66 -1.79
N SER A 64 10.21 -0.57 -2.47
CA SER A 64 10.14 -0.44 -3.93
C SER A 64 11.05 -1.47 -4.62
N VAL A 65 12.31 -1.59 -4.18
CA VAL A 65 13.28 -2.56 -4.74
C VAL A 65 12.81 -3.99 -4.50
N ARG A 66 12.24 -4.30 -3.33
CA ARG A 66 11.68 -5.63 -3.05
C ARG A 66 10.53 -5.96 -4.00
N LYS A 67 9.63 -4.99 -4.24
CA LYS A 67 8.48 -5.15 -5.13
C LYS A 67 8.91 -5.30 -6.59
N GLU A 68 9.93 -4.56 -7.04
CA GLU A 68 10.53 -4.69 -8.36
C GLU A 68 11.10 -6.09 -8.58
N LYS A 69 11.81 -6.63 -7.58
CA LYS A 69 12.36 -8.00 -7.60
C LYS A 69 11.33 -9.10 -7.35
N ARG A 70 10.04 -8.74 -7.19
CA ARG A 70 8.92 -9.67 -6.93
C ARG A 70 9.11 -10.57 -5.69
N ILE A 71 9.90 -10.12 -4.71
CA ILE A 71 10.17 -10.88 -3.49
C ILE A 71 9.07 -10.63 -2.46
N LYS A 72 8.54 -11.71 -1.85
CA LYS A 72 7.54 -11.57 -0.77
C LYS A 72 8.23 -11.11 0.51
N GLN A 73 7.52 -10.33 1.33
CA GLN A 73 8.07 -9.74 2.56
C GLN A 73 8.58 -10.81 3.54
N TYR A 74 7.84 -11.91 3.72
CA TYR A 74 8.27 -13.01 4.59
C TYR A 74 9.52 -13.73 4.07
N GLU A 75 9.70 -13.82 2.75
CA GLU A 75 10.88 -14.47 2.15
C GLU A 75 12.12 -13.64 2.38
N LEU A 76 12.02 -12.33 2.15
CA LEU A 76 13.10 -11.40 2.44
C LEU A 76 13.44 -11.41 3.94
N ALA A 77 12.41 -11.41 4.81
CA ALA A 77 12.62 -11.50 6.26
C ALA A 77 13.35 -12.79 6.67
N LYS A 78 12.99 -13.93 6.07
CA LYS A 78 13.64 -15.23 6.29
C LYS A 78 15.11 -15.19 5.86
N GLN A 79 15.41 -14.60 4.70
CA GLN A 79 16.79 -14.44 4.20
C GLN A 79 17.62 -13.49 5.09
N LEU A 80 16.98 -12.44 5.62
CA LEU A 80 17.58 -11.48 6.55
C LEU A 80 17.66 -11.97 7.99
N ARG A 81 17.14 -13.18 8.29
CA ARG A 81 17.00 -13.74 9.64
C ARG A 81 16.33 -12.76 10.61
N CYS A 82 15.32 -12.03 10.13
CA CYS A 82 14.56 -11.07 10.93
C CYS A 82 13.07 -11.43 10.93
N SER A 83 12.31 -10.82 11.85
CA SER A 83 10.86 -10.99 11.83
C SER A 83 10.22 -10.17 10.70
N PRO A 84 9.15 -10.67 10.06
CA PRO A 84 8.40 -9.91 9.04
C PRO A 84 7.92 -8.56 9.58
N SER A 85 7.53 -8.52 10.86
CA SER A 85 7.14 -7.30 11.56
C SER A 85 8.29 -6.29 11.65
N TYR A 86 9.51 -6.75 11.94
CA TYR A 86 10.70 -5.90 11.96
C TYR A 86 11.01 -5.35 10.55
N LEU A 87 11.01 -6.21 9.53
CA LEU A 87 11.19 -5.78 8.14
C LEU A 87 10.14 -4.74 7.73
N SER A 88 8.87 -4.93 8.11
CA SER A 88 7.83 -3.94 7.82
C SER A 88 8.07 -2.59 8.49
N LYS A 89 8.55 -2.57 9.74
CA LYS A 89 8.88 -1.32 10.45
C LYS A 89 10.06 -0.62 9.79
N VAL A 90 11.09 -1.38 9.40
CA VAL A 90 12.25 -0.86 8.68
C VAL A 90 11.81 -0.30 7.33
N GLU A 91 11.07 -1.04 6.51
CA GLU A 91 10.55 -0.55 5.22
C GLU A 91 9.76 0.76 5.39
N LYS A 92 8.92 0.86 6.42
CA LYS A 92 8.11 2.06 6.71
C LYS A 92 8.91 3.22 7.34
N GLY A 93 10.23 3.07 7.53
CA GLY A 93 11.07 4.08 8.18
C GLY A 93 10.80 4.30 9.67
N LEU A 94 10.01 3.42 10.30
CA LEU A 94 9.64 3.49 11.72
C LEU A 94 10.76 3.00 12.65
N GLN A 95 11.66 2.19 12.12
CA GLN A 95 12.79 1.63 12.85
C GLN A 95 14.06 1.77 12.01
N GLU A 96 15.13 2.31 12.61
CA GLU A 96 16.44 2.31 11.96
C GLU A 96 17.06 0.91 11.98
N PRO A 97 17.47 0.38 10.80
CA PRO A 97 18.14 -0.91 10.73
C PRO A 97 19.61 -0.79 11.14
N THR A 98 20.12 -1.82 11.81
CA THR A 98 21.54 -1.97 12.15
C THR A 98 22.42 -2.02 10.90
N ARG A 99 23.69 -1.60 11.00
CA ARG A 99 24.67 -1.69 9.89
C ARG A 99 24.72 -3.09 9.26
N GLN A 100 24.76 -4.14 10.07
CA GLN A 100 24.74 -5.53 9.59
C GLN A 100 23.51 -5.83 8.73
N PHE A 101 22.34 -5.32 9.13
CA PHE A 101 21.10 -5.49 8.36
C PHE A 101 21.19 -4.78 7.01
N LYS A 102 21.70 -3.55 6.96
CA LYS A 102 21.87 -2.79 5.71
C LYS A 102 22.77 -3.55 4.73
N THR A 103 23.92 -4.05 5.21
CA THR A 103 24.86 -4.83 4.39
C THR A 103 24.26 -6.16 3.91
N THR A 104 23.55 -6.91 4.76
CA THR A 104 22.90 -8.16 4.34
C THR A 104 21.75 -7.91 3.36
N CYS A 105 20.95 -6.86 3.56
CA CYS A 105 19.93 -6.40 2.61
C CYS A 105 20.53 -6.07 1.25
N ALA A 106 21.59 -5.28 1.22
CA ALA A 106 22.30 -4.89 -0.01
C ALA A 106 22.82 -6.12 -0.76
N LYS A 107 23.41 -7.10 -0.06
CA LYS A 107 23.87 -8.37 -0.65
C LYS A 107 22.74 -9.18 -1.26
N ILE A 108 21.64 -9.36 -0.54
CA ILE A 108 20.48 -10.14 -1.00
C ILE A 108 19.82 -9.47 -2.21
N LEU A 109 19.60 -8.16 -2.13
CA LEU A 109 18.94 -7.40 -3.18
C LEU A 109 19.90 -7.09 -4.35
N LYS A 110 21.21 -7.37 -4.23
CA LYS A 110 22.23 -7.00 -5.22
C LYS A 110 22.18 -5.50 -5.58
N THR A 111 21.99 -4.67 -4.57
CA THR A 111 21.82 -3.21 -4.68
C THR A 111 22.71 -2.54 -3.64
N ARG A 112 23.12 -1.28 -3.87
CA ARG A 112 23.97 -0.54 -2.92
C ARG A 112 23.18 -0.12 -1.68
N GLU A 113 23.82 -0.11 -0.51
CA GLU A 113 23.22 0.34 0.75
C GLU A 113 22.69 1.78 0.66
N SER A 114 23.43 2.65 -0.04
CA SER A 114 23.06 4.05 -0.32
C SER A 114 21.85 4.20 -1.24
N GLU A 115 21.56 3.22 -2.09
CA GLU A 115 20.34 3.26 -2.92
C GLU A 115 19.12 2.77 -2.15
N LEU A 116 19.31 1.87 -1.17
CA LEU A 116 18.23 1.35 -0.35
C LEU A 116 17.85 2.30 0.77
N PHE A 117 18.84 2.83 1.50
CA PHE A 117 18.66 3.65 2.69
C PHE A 117 19.33 5.02 2.45
N SER A 118 18.59 5.95 1.84
CA SER A 118 19.06 7.30 1.48
C SER A 118 18.27 8.39 2.18
#